data_AF-A0A353C896-F1
#
_entry.id   AF-A0A353C896-F1
#
_cell.length_a   1.000
_cell.length_b   1.000
_cell.length_c   1.000
_cell.angle_alpha   90.00
_cell.angle_beta   90.00
_cell.angle_gamma   90.00
#
_symmetry.space_group_name_H-M   'P 1'
#
loop_
_entity.id
_entity.type
_entity.pdbx_description
1 polymer ?
#
loop_
_entity_poly.entity_id
_entity_poly.type
_entity_poly.pdbx_seq_one_letter_code
_entity_poly.pdbx_strand_id
1 'polypeptide(L)' 'MKTLYPEIEPFDSGMLKVSDIHDVYYERVGNPEGVPVVFLHGGPGGGLIPMYRQF' A
#
# COMPACT_ATOMS: atom_id res chain seq x y z
N MET A 1 17.93 -2.04 17.37
CA MET A 1 16.67 -2.45 16.70
C MET A 1 16.49 -1.57 15.48
N LYS A 2 16.00 -2.11 14.36
CA LYS A 2 15.61 -1.24 13.24
C LYS A 2 14.35 -0.49 13.64
N THR A 3 14.35 0.82 13.42
CA THR A 3 13.15 1.66 13.51
C THR A 3 12.46 1.68 12.14
N LEU A 4 11.18 2.03 12.13
CA LEU A 4 10.42 2.26 10.89
C LEU A 4 11.03 3.43 10.10
N TYR A 5 10.81 3.43 8.78
CA TYR A 5 11.15 4.58 7.93
C TYR A 5 10.28 5.80 8.27
N PRO A 6 10.70 7.03 7.92
CA PRO A 6 9.85 8.21 8.09
C PRO A 6 8.49 8.06 7.41
N GLU A 7 7.48 8.75 7.93
CA GLU A 7 6.16 8.81 7.30
C GLU A 7 6.28 9.33 5.86
N ILE A 8 5.47 8.79 4.97
CA ILE A 8 5.45 9.13 3.55
C ILE A 8 4.04 8.98 3.00
N GLU A 9 3.66 9.86 2.09
CA GLU A 9 2.41 9.79 1.35
C GLU A 9 2.57 9.02 0.03
N PRO A 10 1.51 8.36 -0.46
CA PRO A 10 1.54 7.70 -1.75
C PRO A 10 1.72 8.74 -2.85
N PHE A 11 2.48 8.38 -3.88
CA PHE A 11 2.60 9.20 -5.09
C PHE A 11 1.48 8.91 -6.10
N ASP A 12 0.78 7.79 -5.94
CA ASP A 12 -0.38 7.39 -6.73
C ASP A 12 -1.29 6.50 -5.88
N SER A 13 -2.60 6.64 -6.03
CA SER A 13 -3.59 5.79 -5.38
C SER A 13 -4.88 5.77 -6.19
N GLY A 14 -5.67 4.71 -6.01
CA GLY A 14 -6.91 4.57 -6.77
C GLY A 14 -7.73 3.34 -6.39
N MET A 15 -8.83 3.18 -7.11
CA MET A 15 -9.70 2.00 -7.05
C MET A 15 -9.50 1.18 -8.32
N LEU A 16 -9.08 -0.07 -8.16
CA LEU A 16 -8.92 -1.03 -9.25
C LEU A 16 -10.17 -1.90 -9.35
N LYS A 17 -10.89 -1.82 -10.48
CA LYS A 17 -11.99 -2.73 -10.76
C LYS A 17 -11.46 -4.13 -11.02
N VAL A 18 -11.81 -5.08 -10.14
CA VAL A 18 -11.36 -6.49 -10.23
C VAL A 18 -12.50 -7.45 -10.60
N SER A 19 -13.74 -7.00 -10.52
CA SER A 19 -14.93 -7.73 -10.97
C SER A 19 -16.11 -6.78 -11.22
N ASP A 20 -17.27 -7.32 -11.56
CA ASP A 20 -18.50 -6.54 -11.74
C ASP A 20 -18.97 -5.88 -10.43
N ILE A 21 -18.68 -6.50 -9.29
CA ILE A 21 -19.20 -6.09 -7.97
C ILE A 21 -18.13 -5.62 -6.98
N HIS A 22 -16.84 -5.75 -7.31
CA HIS A 22 -15.73 -5.37 -6.42
C HIS A 22 -14.72 -4.47 -7.11
N ASP A 23 -14.40 -3.38 -6.40
CA ASP A 23 -13.25 -2.52 -6.64
C ASP A 23 -12.32 -2.61 -5.43
N VAL A 24 -11.00 -2.63 -5.66
CA VAL A 24 -9.97 -2.74 -4.64
C VAL A 24 -9.17 -1.44 -4.58
N TYR A 25 -9.09 -0.85 -3.39
CA TYR A 25 -8.22 0.30 -3.16
C TYR A 25 -6.75 -0.11 -3.23
N TYR A 26 -5.91 0.68 -3.89
CA TYR A 26 -4.46 0.51 -3.93
C TYR A 26 -3.71 1.82 -3.72
N GLU A 27 -2.45 1.71 -3.30
CA GLU A 27 -1.48 2.80 -3.19
C GLU A 27 -0.15 2.39 -3.81
N ARG A 28 0.57 3.35 -4.38
CA ARG A 28 1.98 3.22 -4.77
C ARG A 28 2.78 4.24 -3.99
N VAL A 29 3.82 3.77 -3.32
CA VAL A 29 4.59 4.53 -2.33
C VAL A 29 6.08 4.30 -2.56
N GLY A 30 6.91 5.31 -2.27
CA GLY A 30 8.36 5.24 -2.42
C GLY A 30 8.85 5.73 -3.78
N ASN A 31 9.85 5.05 -4.36
CA ASN A 31 10.47 5.45 -5.62
C ASN A 31 9.77 4.78 -6.83
N PRO A 32 9.15 5.54 -7.76
CA PRO A 32 8.54 4.99 -8.97
C PRO A 32 9.49 4.18 -9.86
N GLU A 33 10.79 4.49 -9.82
CA GLU A 33 11.86 3.82 -10.57
C GLU A 33 12.63 2.79 -9.71
N GLY A 34 12.09 2.46 -8.52
CA GLY A 34 12.70 1.52 -7.58
C GLY A 34 12.44 0.04 -7.90
N VAL A 35 12.90 -0.84 -7.01
CA VAL A 35 12.55 -2.27 -7.08
C VAL A 35 11.07 -2.44 -6.73
N PRO A 36 10.27 -3.13 -7.56
CA PRO A 36 8.84 -3.31 -7.29
C PRO A 36 8.61 -4.30 -6.15
N VAL A 37 7.72 -3.93 -5.22
CA VAL A 37 7.32 -4.75 -4.06
C VAL A 37 5.81 -4.65 -3.88
N VAL A 38 5.17 -5.76 -3.48
CA VAL A 38 3.75 -5.79 -3.10
C VAL A 38 3.64 -6.06 -1.61
N PHE A 39 2.98 -5.16 -0.90
CA PHE A 39 2.63 -5.34 0.51
C PHE A 39 1.22 -5.93 0.63
N LEU A 40 1.06 -6.98 1.43
CA LEU A 40 -0.24 -7.59 1.74
C LEU A 40 -0.49 -7.47 3.25
N HIS A 41 -1.59 -6.81 3.62
CA HIS A 41 -1.93 -6.66 5.03
C HIS A 41 -2.35 -7.99 5.66
N GLY A 42 -2.22 -8.09 7.00
CA GLY A 42 -2.71 -9.22 7.77
C GLY A 42 -4.23 -9.22 7.94
N GLY A 43 -4.81 -10.31 8.44
CA GLY A 43 -6.26 -10.46 8.60
C GLY A 43 -6.75 -11.79 8.06
N PRO A 44 -7.96 -11.88 7.49
CA PRO A 44 -8.50 -11.05 6.40
C PRO A 44 -9.31 -9.82 6.86
N GLY A 45 -9.55 -8.87 5.94
CA GLY A 45 -10.41 -7.70 6.18
C GLY A 45 -9.78 -6.56 7.00
N GLY A 46 -8.47 -6.62 7.28
CA GLY A 46 -7.77 -5.62 8.10
C GLY A 46 -7.59 -4.24 7.45
N GLY A 47 -7.56 -4.17 6.12
CA GLY A 47 -7.34 -2.92 5.39
C GLY A 47 -5.89 -2.41 5.50
N LEU A 48 -5.63 -1.26 4.87
CA LEU A 48 -4.35 -0.57 4.95
C LEU A 48 -4.44 0.59 5.96
N ILE A 49 -3.33 0.85 6.68
CA ILE A 49 -3.18 2.02 7.56
C ILE A 49 -1.89 2.78 7.19
N PRO A 50 -1.79 4.11 7.41
CA PRO A 50 -0.63 4.91 7.01
C PRO A 50 0.73 4.38 7.49
N MET A 51 0.77 3.81 8.69
CA MET A 51 1.99 3.18 9.26
C MET A 51 2.56 2.06 8.38
N TYR A 52 1.75 1.39 7.55
CA TYR A 52 2.23 0.31 6.68
C TYR A 52 3.22 0.78 5.61
N ARG A 53 3.22 2.07 5.28
CA ARG A 53 4.15 2.67 4.31
C ARG A 53 5.58 2.80 4.84
N GLN A 54 5.78 2.54 6.13
CA GLN A 54 7.06 2.71 6.83
C GLN A 54 7.83 1.39 7.03
N PHE A 55 7.27 0.26 6.55
CA PHE A 55 7.89 -1.07 6.61
C PHE A 55 8.82 -1.34 5.42
#